data_AF-A0A2N1P821-F1
#
_entry.id   AF-A0A2N1P821-F1
#
_cell.length_a   1.000
_cell.length_b   1.000
_cell.length_c   1.000
_cell.angle_alpha   90.00
_cell.angle_beta   90.00
_cell.angle_gamma   90.00
#
_symmetry.space_group_name_H-M   'P 1'
#
loop_
_entity.id
_entity.type
_entity.pdbx_description
1 polymer ?
#
loop_
_entity_poly.entity_id
_entity_poly.type
_entity_poly.pdbx_seq_one_letter_code
_entity_poly.pdbx_strand_id
1 'polypeptide(L)'
;MTTASLPTINAFLNAVSAALLMFGYIKIKQGNRAIHKKIMLSSVVSSALFLISYLIYHYQVGSVPYPYHDWTRPVYYIILVPHVILAGVMVPFILAALYFAFRSRFEKHRKIVRWIWPVWMFVSLSGIAIYLMLYKL
;
A
#
# COMPACT_ATOMS: atom_id res chain seq x y z
N MET A 1 -11.90 4.13 -20.39
CA MET A 1 -12.20 3.73 -19.00
C MET A 1 -12.68 4.97 -18.27
N THR A 2 -13.90 4.96 -17.71
CA THR A 2 -14.46 6.10 -16.99
C THR A 2 -13.71 6.32 -15.69
N THR A 3 -13.33 7.57 -15.39
CA THR A 3 -12.56 7.97 -14.20
C THR A 3 -13.23 7.57 -12.87
N ALA A 4 -14.53 7.27 -12.91
CA ALA A 4 -15.33 6.79 -11.79
C ALA A 4 -14.94 5.41 -11.24
N SER A 5 -14.27 4.54 -12.02
CA SER A 5 -13.86 3.21 -11.55
C SER A 5 -12.47 3.16 -10.90
N LEU A 6 -11.66 4.21 -11.09
CA LEU A 6 -10.30 4.29 -10.56
C LEU A 6 -10.22 4.17 -9.04
N PRO A 7 -11.12 4.79 -8.24
CA PRO A 7 -11.09 4.63 -6.79
C PRO A 7 -11.34 3.19 -6.33
N THR A 8 -12.28 2.49 -6.97
CA THR A 8 -12.58 1.07 -6.68
C THR A 8 -11.39 0.18 -7.04
N ILE A 9 -10.74 0.44 -8.18
CA ILE A 9 -9.51 -0.25 -8.60
C ILE A 9 -8.40 0.00 -7.58
N ASN A 10 -8.24 1.25 -7.11
CA ASN A 10 -7.24 1.60 -6.11
C ASN A 10 -7.45 0.88 -4.77
N ALA A 11 -8.69 0.79 -4.30
CA ALA A 11 -9.04 0.04 -3.10
C ALA A 11 -8.79 -1.47 -3.28
N PHE A 12 -9.17 -2.02 -4.44
CA PHE A 12 -8.92 -3.42 -4.77
C PHE A 12 -7.43 -3.75 -4.82
N LEU A 13 -6.61 -2.91 -5.48
CA LEU A 13 -5.16 -3.11 -5.54
C LEU A 13 -4.51 -3.03 -4.15
N ASN A 14 -4.99 -2.16 -3.26
CA ASN A 14 -4.54 -2.15 -1.88
C ASN A 14 -4.91 -3.44 -1.13
N ALA A 15 -6.14 -3.94 -1.31
CA ALA A 15 -6.58 -5.20 -0.72
C ALA A 15 -5.74 -6.40 -1.22
N VAL A 16 -5.43 -6.42 -2.51
CA VAL A 16 -4.53 -7.43 -3.10
C VAL A 16 -3.12 -7.32 -2.51
N SER A 17 -2.56 -6.11 -2.42
CA SER A 17 -1.22 -5.92 -1.83
C SER A 17 -1.20 -6.33 -0.35
N ALA A 18 -2.20 -5.94 0.44
CA ALA A 18 -2.40 -6.37 1.83
C ALA A 18 -2.41 -7.90 1.97
N ALA A 19 -3.20 -8.60 1.14
CA ALA A 19 -3.24 -10.06 1.14
C ALA A 19 -1.88 -10.69 0.78
N LEU A 20 -1.23 -10.17 -0.27
CA LEU A 20 0.08 -10.65 -0.71
C LEU A 20 1.16 -10.43 0.38
N LEU A 21 1.17 -9.28 1.05
CA LEU A 21 2.09 -9.01 2.16
C LEU A 21 1.90 -9.99 3.32
N MET A 22 0.65 -10.30 3.65
CA MET A 22 0.30 -11.27 4.68
C MET A 22 0.74 -12.69 4.29
N PHE A 23 0.42 -13.16 3.08
CA PHE A 23 0.86 -14.46 2.60
C PHE A 23 2.39 -14.54 2.45
N GLY A 24 3.04 -13.46 2.02
CA GLY A 24 4.49 -13.36 1.94
C GLY A 24 5.15 -13.53 3.30
N TYR A 25 4.57 -12.96 4.36
CA TYR A 25 5.02 -13.13 5.74
C TYR A 25 4.85 -14.57 6.24
N ILE A 26 3.70 -15.19 5.96
CA ILE A 26 3.46 -16.60 6.32
C ILE A 26 4.49 -17.51 5.62
N LYS A 27 4.74 -17.30 4.33
CA LYS A 27 5.66 -18.14 3.55
C LYS A 27 7.12 -18.01 3.98
N ILE A 28 7.57 -16.82 4.39
CA ILE A 28 8.93 -16.68 4.95
C ILE A 28 9.04 -17.33 6.33
N LYS A 29 7.98 -17.28 7.15
CA LYS A 29 7.94 -17.99 8.45
C LYS A 29 7.97 -19.51 8.28
N GLN A 30 7.38 -20.03 7.20
CA GLN A 30 7.47 -21.43 6.78
C GLN A 30 8.83 -21.82 6.15
N GLY A 31 9.78 -20.88 6.04
CA GLY A 31 11.10 -21.12 5.43
C GLY A 31 11.10 -21.17 3.89
N ASN A 32 9.95 -21.02 3.23
CA ASN A 32 9.85 -21.10 1.78
C ASN A 32 10.23 -19.77 1.10
N ARG A 33 11.54 -19.56 0.96
CA ARG A 33 12.12 -18.35 0.37
C ARG A 33 11.76 -18.15 -1.09
N ALA A 34 11.61 -19.23 -1.86
CA ALA A 34 11.29 -19.16 -3.29
C ALA A 34 9.87 -18.61 -3.51
N ILE A 35 8.88 -19.13 -2.78
CA ILE A 35 7.50 -18.64 -2.84
C ILE A 35 7.42 -17.22 -2.25
N HIS A 36 8.09 -16.95 -1.13
CA HIS A 36 8.15 -15.60 -0.55
C HIS A 36 8.62 -14.56 -1.58
N LYS A 37 9.72 -14.81 -2.31
CA LYS A 37 10.21 -13.89 -3.34
C LYS A 37 9.17 -13.61 -4.42
N LYS A 38 8.49 -14.64 -4.92
CA LYS A 38 7.44 -14.49 -5.95
C LYS A 38 6.29 -13.62 -5.42
N ILE A 39 5.78 -13.92 -4.23
CA ILE A 39 4.67 -13.18 -3.61
C ILE A 39 5.06 -11.72 -3.34
N MET A 40 6.25 -11.47 -2.81
CA MET A 40 6.71 -10.11 -2.53
C MET A 40 6.88 -9.29 -3.82
N LEU A 41 7.37 -9.91 -4.90
CA LEU A 41 7.46 -9.22 -6.19
C LEU A 41 6.07 -8.88 -6.73
N SER A 42 5.10 -9.80 -6.62
CA SER A 42 3.71 -9.51 -6.97
C SER A 42 3.11 -8.38 -6.13
N SER A 43 3.42 -8.31 -4.83
CA SER A 43 2.98 -7.21 -3.96
C SER A 43 3.56 -5.86 -4.40
N VAL A 44 4.85 -5.81 -4.75
CA VAL A 44 5.49 -4.60 -5.29
C VAL A 44 4.82 -4.16 -6.58
N VAL A 45 4.57 -5.08 -7.51
CA VAL A 45 3.89 -4.77 -8.78
C VAL A 45 2.48 -4.24 -8.52
N SER A 46 1.71 -4.88 -7.64
CA SER A 46 0.37 -4.43 -7.26
C SER A 46 0.38 -3.03 -6.63
N SER A 47 1.34 -2.74 -5.73
CA SER A 47 1.50 -1.42 -5.13
C SER A 47 1.97 -0.35 -6.13
N ALA A 48 2.81 -0.70 -7.11
CA ALA A 48 3.20 0.20 -8.18
C ALA A 48 2.01 0.56 -9.09
N LEU A 49 1.19 -0.44 -9.45
CA LEU A 49 -0.04 -0.22 -10.22
C LEU A 49 -1.03 0.65 -9.45
N PHE A 50 -1.17 0.44 -8.13
CA PHE A 50 -1.97 1.31 -7.26
C PHE A 50 -1.47 2.75 -7.31
N LEU A 51 -0.16 2.97 -7.14
CA LEU A 51 0.41 4.31 -7.14
C LEU A 51 0.19 5.03 -8.48
N ILE A 52 0.42 4.33 -9.60
CA ILE A 52 0.19 4.88 -10.95
C ILE A 52 -1.30 5.26 -11.12
N SER A 53 -2.21 4.34 -10.79
CA SER A 53 -3.65 4.58 -10.89
C SER A 53 -4.12 5.73 -9.98
N TYR A 54 -3.59 5.82 -8.76
CA TYR A 54 -3.85 6.91 -7.81
C TYR A 54 -3.38 8.27 -8.36
N LEU A 55 -2.15 8.34 -8.88
CA LEU A 55 -1.61 9.58 -9.46
C LEU A 55 -2.39 10.01 -10.70
N ILE A 56 -2.79 9.07 -11.57
CA ILE A 56 -3.65 9.36 -12.72
C ILE A 56 -5.01 9.91 -12.26
N TYR A 57 -5.65 9.26 -11.29
CA TYR A 57 -6.92 9.73 -10.72
C TYR A 57 -6.78 11.16 -10.16
N HIS A 58 -5.74 11.40 -9.36
CA HIS A 58 -5.52 12.71 -8.74
C HIS A 58 -5.16 13.79 -9.75
N TYR A 59 -4.43 13.45 -10.80
CA TYR A 59 -4.12 14.37 -11.91
C TYR A 59 -5.38 14.75 -12.71
N GLN A 60 -6.32 13.81 -12.90
CA GLN A 60 -7.54 14.05 -13.69
C GLN A 60 -8.67 14.71 -12.90
N VAL A 61 -8.87 14.31 -11.65
CA VAL A 61 -10.02 14.73 -10.82
C VAL A 61 -9.64 15.81 -9.82
N GLY A 62 -8.34 16.01 -9.57
CA GLY A 62 -7.85 16.92 -8.53
C GLY A 62 -8.10 16.38 -7.13
N SER A 63 -8.06 17.27 -6.14
CA SER A 63 -8.41 16.95 -4.76
C SER A 63 -9.93 16.97 -4.58
N VAL A 64 -10.52 15.81 -4.28
CA VAL A 64 -11.93 15.72 -3.93
C VAL A 64 -12.09 16.04 -2.44
N PRO A 65 -12.78 17.14 -2.07
CA PRO A 65 -13.03 17.44 -0.68
C PRO A 65 -13.93 16.35 -0.07
N TYR A 66 -13.69 16.04 1.21
CA TYR A 66 -14.56 15.12 1.94
C TYR A 66 -15.98 15.70 1.99
N PRO A 67 -17.01 14.96 1.53
CA PRO A 67 -18.34 15.52 1.28
C PRO A 67 -19.08 15.91 2.57
N TYR A 68 -18.76 15.27 3.69
CA TYR A 68 -19.46 15.49 4.96
C TYR A 68 -18.70 16.46 5.89
N HIS A 69 -19.45 17.27 6.64
CA HIS A 69 -18.93 18.24 7.61
C HIS A 69 -19.25 17.81 9.06
N ASP A 70 -19.26 16.51 9.32
CA ASP A 70 -19.58 15.92 10.61
C ASP A 70 -18.33 15.37 11.33
N TRP A 71 -18.55 14.59 12.39
CA TRP A 71 -17.48 13.95 13.17
C TRP A 71 -16.65 12.94 12.37
N THR A 72 -17.11 12.49 11.21
CA THR A 72 -16.36 11.54 10.35
C THR A 72 -15.23 12.23 9.60
N ARG A 73 -15.33 13.54 9.37
CA ARG A 73 -14.31 14.37 8.71
C ARG A 73 -12.95 14.40 9.44
N PRO A 74 -12.87 14.71 10.75
CA PRO A 74 -11.59 14.67 11.46
C PRO A 74 -11.00 13.25 11.52
N VAL A 75 -11.84 12.21 11.64
CA VAL A 75 -11.40 10.81 11.58
C VAL A 75 -10.77 10.49 10.21
N TYR A 76 -11.41 10.93 9.12
CA TYR A 76 -10.89 10.77 7.77
C TYR A 76 -9.50 11.39 7.62
N TYR A 77 -9.29 12.63 8.07
CA TYR A 77 -7.98 13.28 7.96
C TYR A 77 -6.90 12.67 8.87
N ILE A 78 -7.26 12.21 10.07
CA ILE A 78 -6.36 11.48 10.96
C ILE A 78 -5.83 10.19 10.32
N ILE A 79 -6.62 9.57 9.44
CA ILE A 79 -6.17 8.37 8.70
C ILE A 79 -5.46 8.75 7.40
N LEU A 80 -6.02 9.69 6.63
CA LEU A 80 -5.51 10.09 5.32
C LEU A 80 -4.11 10.72 5.41
N VAL A 81 -3.90 11.65 6.33
CA VAL A 81 -2.63 12.40 6.41
C VAL A 81 -1.46 11.44 6.70
N PRO A 82 -1.51 10.59 7.74
CA PRO A 82 -0.47 9.58 7.95
C PRO A 82 -0.37 8.59 6.80
N HIS A 83 -1.49 8.15 6.20
CA HIS A 83 -1.47 7.22 5.07
C HIS A 83 -0.63 7.76 3.91
N VAL A 84 -0.87 9.00 3.46
CA VAL A 84 -0.16 9.59 2.32
C VAL A 84 1.32 9.81 2.64
N ILE A 85 1.62 10.33 3.83
CA ILE A 85 3.01 10.57 4.27
C ILE A 85 3.77 9.24 4.33
N LEU A 86 3.21 8.23 5.01
CA LEU A 86 3.85 6.92 5.13
C LEU A 86 3.96 6.21 3.78
N ALA A 87 2.97 6.34 2.89
CA ALA A 87 3.03 5.80 1.54
C ALA A 87 4.21 6.39 0.75
N GLY A 88 4.38 7.72 0.77
CA GLY A 88 5.49 8.40 0.12
C GLY A 88 6.85 8.02 0.70
N VAL A 89 6.97 8.02 2.03
CA VAL A 89 8.20 7.66 2.74
C VAL A 89 8.56 6.18 2.51
N MET A 90 7.59 5.28 2.41
CA MET A 90 7.84 3.85 2.20
C MET A 90 8.51 3.53 0.86
N VAL A 91 8.29 4.31 -0.20
CA VAL A 91 8.83 4.03 -1.55
C VAL A 91 10.35 3.80 -1.55
N PRO A 92 11.20 4.74 -1.07
CA PRO A 92 12.65 4.51 -1.05
C PRO A 92 13.06 3.33 -0.16
N PHE A 93 12.32 3.06 0.93
CA PHE A 93 12.59 1.93 1.81
C PHE A 93 12.27 0.58 1.15
N ILE A 94 11.17 0.48 0.40
CA ILE A 94 10.82 -0.72 -0.38
C ILE A 94 11.88 -0.96 -1.45
N LEU A 95 12.33 0.08 -2.16
CA LEU A 95 13.41 -0.02 -3.15
C LEU A 95 14.73 -0.48 -2.50
N ALA A 96 15.08 0.05 -1.33
CA ALA A 96 16.25 -0.40 -0.58
C ALA A 96 16.13 -1.88 -0.15
N ALA A 97 14.95 -2.31 0.31
CA ALA A 97 14.70 -3.70 0.68
C ALA A 97 14.86 -4.66 -0.52
N LEU A 98 14.38 -4.27 -1.70
CA LEU A 98 14.57 -5.00 -2.96
C LEU A 98 16.04 -5.03 -3.36
N TYR A 99 16.74 -3.90 -3.29
CA TYR A 99 18.18 -3.82 -3.59
C TYR A 99 19.00 -4.79 -2.71
N PHE A 100 18.73 -4.83 -1.40
CA PHE A 100 19.41 -5.76 -0.51
C PHE A 100 19.06 -7.23 -0.80
N ALA A 101 17.82 -7.51 -1.21
CA ALA A 101 17.42 -8.86 -1.62
C ALA A 101 18.13 -9.30 -2.91
N PHE A 102 18.25 -8.42 -3.91
CA PHE A 102 18.97 -8.69 -5.16
C PHE A 102 20.48 -8.87 -4.95
N ARG A 103 21.09 -8.08 -4.06
CA ARG A 103 22.50 -8.23 -3.67
C ARG A 103 22.76 -9.39 -2.71
N SER A 104 21.76 -10.22 -2.42
CA SER A 104 21.85 -11.34 -1.46
C SER A 104 22.32 -10.92 -0.05
N ARG A 105 22.10 -9.65 0.33
CA ARG A 105 22.44 -9.10 1.65
C ARG A 105 21.25 -9.27 2.60
N PHE A 106 20.91 -10.52 2.90
CA PHE A 106 19.70 -10.87 3.64
C PHE A 106 19.64 -10.32 5.07
N GLU A 107 20.79 -10.16 5.74
CA GLU A 107 20.85 -9.56 7.08
C GLU A 107 20.35 -8.10 7.09
N LYS A 108 20.83 -7.30 6.12
CA LYS A 108 20.39 -5.90 5.97
C LYS A 108 18.92 -5.84 5.54
N HIS A 109 18.51 -6.70 4.61
CA HIS A 109 17.11 -6.83 4.20
C HIS A 109 16.20 -7.10 5.41
N ARG A 110 16.53 -8.10 6.25
CA ARG A 110 15.72 -8.47 7.42
C ARG A 110 15.62 -7.34 8.45
N LYS A 111 16.71 -6.60 8.68
CA LYS A 111 16.74 -5.49 9.64
C LYS A 111 15.77 -4.36 9.24
N ILE A 112 15.71 -4.05 7.95
CA ILE A 112 14.86 -2.98 7.43
C ILE A 112 13.41 -3.47 7.27
N VAL A 113 13.20 -4.68 6.71
CA VAL A 113 11.86 -5.23 6.45
C VAL A 113 11.05 -5.45 7.72
N ARG A 114 11.70 -5.67 8.88
CA ARG A 114 11.02 -5.74 10.18
C ARG A 114 10.18 -4.48 10.47
N TRP A 115 10.65 -3.31 10.03
CA TRP A 115 9.95 -2.04 10.21
C TRP A 115 9.09 -1.69 8.99
N ILE A 116 9.55 -2.01 7.77
CA ILE A 116 8.78 -1.74 6.54
C ILE A 116 7.49 -2.54 6.53
N TRP A 117 7.53 -3.84 6.83
CA TRP A 117 6.38 -4.72 6.68
C TRP A 117 5.13 -4.24 7.45
N PRO A 118 5.20 -3.90 8.76
CA PRO A 118 4.02 -3.42 9.48
C PRO A 118 3.51 -2.06 8.96
N VAL A 119 4.42 -1.15 8.57
CA VAL A 119 4.02 0.15 8.00
C VAL A 119 3.36 -0.03 6.63
N TRP A 120 3.91 -0.89 5.78
CA TRP A 120 3.35 -1.19 4.47
C TRP A 120 1.95 -1.83 4.61
N MET A 121 1.79 -2.76 5.56
CA MET A 121 0.49 -3.34 5.88
C MET A 121 -0.51 -2.28 6.35
N PHE A 122 -0.10 -1.38 7.24
CA PHE A 122 -0.92 -0.26 7.71
C PHE A 122 -1.36 0.64 6.56
N VAL A 123 -0.45 1.01 5.66
CA VAL A 123 -0.77 1.84 4.48
C VAL A 123 -1.78 1.13 3.59
N SER A 124 -1.60 -0.16 3.29
CA SER A 124 -2.57 -0.90 2.47
C SER A 124 -3.96 -1.01 3.10
N LEU A 125 -4.06 -1.25 4.42
CA LEU A 125 -5.36 -1.31 5.11
C LEU A 125 -6.05 0.06 5.20
N SER A 126 -5.29 1.10 5.53
CA SER A 126 -5.82 2.47 5.60
C SER A 126 -6.31 2.97 4.24
N GLY A 127 -5.68 2.55 3.13
CA GLY A 127 -6.17 2.86 1.78
C GLY A 127 -7.57 2.31 1.49
N ILE A 128 -7.87 1.10 1.99
CA ILE A 128 -9.21 0.51 1.90
C ILE A 128 -10.19 1.30 2.78
N ALA A 129 -9.79 1.63 4.01
CA ALA A 129 -10.63 2.40 4.93
C ALA A 129 -11.01 3.79 4.37
N ILE A 130 -10.03 4.51 3.79
CA ILE A 130 -10.24 5.81 3.14
C ILE A 130 -11.26 5.68 2.01
N TYR A 131 -11.16 4.64 1.18
CA TYR A 131 -12.13 4.39 0.12
C TYR A 131 -13.54 4.11 0.67
N LEU A 132 -13.65 3.27 1.69
CA LEU A 132 -14.95 2.98 2.31
C LEU A 132 -15.59 4.23 2.91
N MET A 133 -14.81 5.07 3.59
CA MET A 133 -15.29 6.33 4.17
C MET A 133 -15.70 7.37 3.12
N LEU A 134 -15.12 7.34 1.92
CA LEU A 134 -15.39 8.33 0.87
C LEU A 134 -16.53 7.91 -0.07
N TYR A 135 -16.73 6.61 -0.30
CA TYR A 135 -17.68 6.10 -1.31
C TYR A 135 -18.78 5.19 -0.77
N LYS A 136 -18.71 4.72 0.48
CA LYS A 136 -19.67 3.77 1.07
C LYS A 136 -20.29 4.25 2.37
N LEU A 137 -19.84 5.38 2.92
CA LEU A 137 -20.44 6.09 4.06
C LEU A 137 -21.32 7.22 3.54
#